data_AF-A0A947AJ96-F1
#
_entry.id   AF-A0A947AJ96-F1
#
_cell.length_a   1.000
_cell.length_b   1.000
_cell.length_c   1.000
_cell.angle_alpha   90.00
_cell.angle_beta   90.00
_cell.angle_gamma   90.00
#
_symmetry.space_group_name_H-M   'P 1'
#
loop_
_entity.id
_entity.type
_entity.pdbx_description
1 polymer ?
#
loop_
_entity_poly.entity_id
_entity_poly.type
_entity_poly.pdbx_seq_one_letter_code
_entity_poly.pdbx_strand_id
1 'polypeptide(L)'
;MNLERALKVLEVAETASPKEIKQKYRDLVAIWHPDRHTDNPRRYKLSVQKTKELNTAYDCVRSFLIFKKEAEEKETESHQNELLIVKCNSCGTNNRIREFFKNISFKCGRCGVPLYVYQSPDREDRWEQRTHCGDDECIGTLGSDSRCNYCGKAFEEGKKE
;
A
#
# COMPACT_ATOMS: atom_id res chain seq x y z
N MET A 1 -14.97 27.95 -1.44
CA MET A 1 -13.60 27.89 -0.85
C MET A 1 -12.81 26.88 -1.68
N ASN A 2 -11.53 27.13 -1.97
CA ASN A 2 -10.65 26.20 -2.68
C ASN A 2 -9.85 25.32 -1.70
N LEU A 3 -9.30 24.21 -2.19
CA LEU A 3 -8.61 23.20 -1.37
C LEU A 3 -7.40 23.77 -0.61
N GLU A 4 -6.52 24.50 -1.30
CA GLU A 4 -5.31 25.10 -0.71
C GLU A 4 -5.65 26.04 0.47
N ARG A 5 -6.65 26.92 0.28
CA ARG A 5 -7.11 27.80 1.35
C ARG A 5 -7.76 27.03 2.50
N ALA A 6 -8.50 25.96 2.21
CA ALA A 6 -9.11 25.13 3.23
C ALA A 6 -8.06 24.42 4.11
N LEU A 7 -7.00 23.88 3.50
CA LEU A 7 -5.88 23.27 4.21
C LEU A 7 -5.13 24.30 5.07
N LYS A 8 -4.93 25.52 4.55
CA LYS A 8 -4.33 26.62 5.30
C LYS A 8 -5.19 27.05 6.50
N VAL A 9 -6.51 27.11 6.35
CA VAL A 9 -7.45 27.40 7.45
C VAL A 9 -7.41 26.34 8.54
N LEU A 10 -7.20 25.07 8.16
CA LEU A 10 -7.06 23.95 9.09
C LEU A 10 -5.64 23.77 9.64
N GLU A 11 -4.69 24.64 9.24
CA GLU A 11 -3.29 24.60 9.67
C GLU A 11 -2.62 23.23 9.43
N VAL A 12 -2.87 22.65 8.24
CA VAL A 12 -2.33 21.35 7.82
C VAL A 12 -1.57 21.46 6.50
N ALA A 13 -0.58 20.58 6.33
CA ALA A 13 0.16 20.45 5.07
C ALA A 13 -0.71 19.84 3.96
N GLU A 14 -0.35 20.10 2.70
CA GLU A 14 -1.02 19.51 1.54
C GLU A 14 -0.88 17.98 1.47
N THR A 15 0.17 17.45 2.10
CA THR A 15 0.46 16.02 2.22
C THR A 15 -0.17 15.37 3.46
N ALA A 16 -0.91 16.13 4.28
CA ALA A 16 -1.47 15.64 5.53
C ALA A 16 -2.43 14.47 5.31
N SER A 17 -2.37 13.49 6.20
CA SER A 17 -3.27 12.34 6.14
C SER A 17 -4.72 12.72 6.51
N PRO A 18 -5.74 11.99 6.02
CA PRO A 18 -7.14 12.22 6.42
C PRO A 18 -7.36 12.20 7.95
N LYS A 19 -6.58 11.38 8.66
CA LYS A 19 -6.60 11.28 10.11
C LYS A 19 -6.09 12.56 10.77
N GLU A 20 -4.98 13.10 10.27
CA GLU A 20 -4.38 14.34 10.76
C GLU A 20 -5.28 15.55 10.51
N ILE A 21 -5.86 15.67 9.31
CA ILE A 21 -6.83 16.71 8.96
C ILE A 21 -8.01 16.71 9.94
N LYS A 22 -8.56 15.52 10.22
CA LYS A 22 -9.68 15.36 11.16
C LYS A 22 -9.29 15.71 12.59
N GLN A 23 -8.07 15.38 13.01
CA GLN A 23 -7.59 15.71 14.34
C GLN A 23 -7.42 17.22 14.51
N LYS A 24 -6.74 17.88 13.56
CA LYS A 24 -6.52 19.33 13.57
C LYS A 24 -7.83 20.11 13.57
N TYR A 25 -8.80 19.68 12.77
CA TYR A 25 -10.15 20.26 12.80
C TYR A 25 -10.78 20.18 14.21
N ARG A 26 -10.71 19.02 14.88
CA ARG A 26 -11.24 18.85 16.24
C ARG A 26 -10.54 19.75 17.25
N ASP A 27 -9.22 19.85 17.15
CA ASP A 27 -8.41 20.68 18.05
C ASP A 27 -8.79 22.17 17.90
N LEU A 28 -8.89 22.64 16.65
CA LEU A 28 -9.27 24.03 16.34
C LEU A 28 -10.72 24.34 16.76
N VAL A 29 -11.67 23.45 16.49
CA VAL A 29 -13.06 23.62 16.93
C VAL A 29 -13.15 23.62 18.45
N ALA A 30 -12.40 22.76 19.14
CA ALA A 30 -12.38 22.76 20.59
C ALA A 30 -11.93 24.11 21.14
N ILE A 31 -10.95 24.78 20.53
CA ILE A 31 -10.47 26.11 20.95
C ILE A 31 -11.51 27.21 20.66
N TRP A 32 -12.09 27.18 19.46
CA TRP A 32 -12.98 28.25 18.96
C TRP A 32 -14.47 27.99 19.17
N HIS A 33 -14.86 26.95 19.91
CA HIS A 33 -16.27 26.63 20.14
C HIS A 33 -16.99 27.79 20.86
N PRO A 34 -18.17 28.24 20.39
CA PRO A 34 -18.89 29.36 20.99
C PRO A 34 -19.21 29.19 22.47
N ASP A 35 -19.46 27.95 22.93
CA ASP A 35 -19.74 27.65 24.34
C ASP A 35 -18.60 28.04 25.29
N ARG A 36 -17.36 28.14 24.78
CA ARG A 36 -16.19 28.53 25.60
C ARG A 36 -16.06 30.05 25.77
N HIS A 37 -16.85 30.85 25.04
CA HIS A 37 -16.72 32.31 24.97
C HIS A 37 -18.06 33.02 25.20
N THR A 38 -18.97 32.42 25.97
CA THR A 38 -20.33 32.93 26.24
C THR A 38 -20.35 34.16 27.15
N ASP A 39 -19.30 34.34 27.94
CA ASP A 39 -19.08 35.45 28.88
C ASP A 39 -18.83 36.80 28.19
N ASN A 40 -18.22 36.78 26.99
CA ASN A 40 -17.82 37.99 26.29
C ASN A 40 -18.45 38.07 24.89
N PRO A 41 -19.40 39.01 24.64
CA PRO A 41 -20.11 39.13 23.37
C PRO A 41 -19.21 39.32 22.13
N ARG A 42 -18.04 39.96 22.29
CA ARG A 42 -17.09 40.13 21.17
C ARG A 42 -16.37 38.83 20.86
N ARG A 43 -15.92 38.11 21.88
CA ARG A 43 -15.25 36.80 21.71
C ARG A 43 -16.22 35.76 21.16
N TYR A 44 -17.47 35.75 21.64
CA TYR A 44 -18.53 34.91 21.10
C TYR A 44 -18.73 35.12 19.60
N LYS A 45 -18.85 36.37 19.13
CA LYS A 45 -19.00 36.65 17.70
C LYS A 45 -17.80 36.14 16.89
N LEU A 46 -16.59 36.33 17.41
CA LEU A 46 -15.36 35.86 16.76
C LEU A 46 -15.29 34.33 16.72
N SER A 47 -15.66 33.65 17.81
CA SER A 47 -15.66 32.19 17.92
C SER A 47 -16.69 31.55 16.99
N VAL A 48 -17.88 32.13 16.85
CA VAL A 48 -18.88 31.74 15.84
C VAL A 48 -18.31 31.87 14.43
N GLN A 49 -17.71 33.02 14.10
CA GLN A 49 -17.14 33.26 12.77
C GLN A 49 -16.02 32.26 12.46
N LYS A 50 -15.13 32.01 13.43
CA LYS A 50 -14.01 31.07 13.28
C LYS A 50 -14.50 29.63 13.14
N THR A 51 -15.44 29.20 13.96
CA THR A 51 -16.03 27.85 13.85
C THR A 51 -16.69 27.65 12.47
N LYS A 52 -17.40 28.66 11.96
CA LYS A 52 -18.01 28.59 10.61
C LYS A 52 -16.96 28.47 9.51
N GLU A 53 -15.85 29.21 9.63
CA GLU A 53 -14.72 29.13 8.71
C GLU A 53 -14.07 27.73 8.72
N LEU A 54 -13.84 27.17 9.91
CA LEU A 54 -13.31 25.81 10.11
C LEU A 54 -14.23 24.74 9.50
N ASN A 55 -15.53 24.83 9.73
CA ASN A 55 -16.50 23.88 9.17
C ASN A 55 -16.49 23.92 7.64
N THR A 56 -16.51 25.13 7.07
CA THR A 56 -16.47 25.33 5.61
C THR A 56 -15.19 24.75 5.00
N ALA A 57 -14.05 24.96 5.66
CA ALA A 57 -12.77 24.39 5.23
C ALA A 57 -12.78 22.86 5.31
N TYR A 58 -13.24 22.30 6.43
CA TYR A 58 -13.30 20.86 6.63
C TYR A 58 -14.24 20.17 5.64
N ASP A 59 -15.41 20.75 5.34
CA ASP A 59 -16.34 20.21 4.34
C ASP A 59 -15.74 20.23 2.93
N CYS A 60 -14.97 21.27 2.58
CA CYS A 60 -14.25 21.36 1.31
C CYS A 60 -13.21 20.24 1.18
N VAL A 61 -12.36 20.05 2.19
CA VAL A 61 -11.33 19.01 2.20
C VAL A 61 -11.96 17.61 2.23
N ARG A 62 -13.00 17.41 3.04
CA ARG A 62 -13.72 16.12 3.12
C ARG A 62 -14.31 15.72 1.76
N SER A 63 -14.96 16.66 1.08
CA SER A 63 -15.54 16.41 -0.25
C SER A 63 -14.46 16.01 -1.24
N PHE A 64 -13.33 16.73 -1.25
CA PHE A 64 -12.19 16.40 -2.12
C PHE A 64 -11.63 14.99 -1.85
N LEU A 65 -11.47 14.61 -0.58
CA LEU A 65 -10.98 13.27 -0.22
C LEU A 65 -11.95 12.15 -0.64
N ILE A 66 -13.26 12.39 -0.58
CA ILE A 66 -14.26 11.44 -1.08
C ILE A 66 -14.12 11.27 -2.59
N PHE A 67 -14.08 12.37 -3.35
CA PHE A 67 -13.92 12.30 -4.81
C PHE A 67 -12.60 11.64 -5.23
N LYS A 68 -11.51 11.91 -4.51
CA LYS A 68 -10.21 11.27 -4.76
C LYS A 68 -10.29 9.75 -4.56
N LYS A 69 -10.90 9.31 -3.46
CA LYS A 69 -11.08 7.88 -3.17
C LYS A 69 -11.95 7.19 -4.22
N GLU A 70 -13.05 7.81 -4.64
CA GLU A 70 -13.92 7.27 -5.70
C GLU A 70 -13.20 7.16 -7.05
N ALA A 71 -12.30 8.11 -7.36
CA ALA A 71 -11.48 8.05 -8.57
C ALA A 71 -10.48 6.89 -8.53
N GLU A 72 -9.78 6.71 -7.41
CA GLU A 72 -8.84 5.60 -7.19
C GLU A 72 -9.57 4.23 -7.27
N GLU A 73 -10.76 4.13 -6.68
CA GLU A 73 -11.58 2.90 -6.74
C GLU A 73 -12.02 2.57 -8.18
N LYS A 74 -12.45 3.57 -8.96
CA LYS A 74 -12.82 3.39 -10.38
C LYS A 74 -11.64 2.94 -11.25
N GLU A 75 -10.44 3.46 -11.00
CA GLU A 75 -9.23 3.02 -11.70
C GLU A 75 -8.93 1.56 -11.38
N THR A 76 -8.99 1.16 -10.12
CA THR A 76 -8.75 -0.26 -9.74
C THR A 76 -9.80 -1.21 -10.31
N GLU A 77 -11.08 -0.82 -10.36
CA GLU A 77 -12.15 -1.63 -10.94
C GLU A 77 -12.01 -1.76 -12.47
N SER A 78 -11.51 -0.72 -13.14
CA SER A 78 -11.22 -0.74 -14.58
C SER A 78 -10.13 -1.76 -14.94
N HIS A 79 -9.06 -1.84 -14.14
CA HIS A 79 -7.97 -2.80 -14.34
C HIS A 79 -8.37 -4.23 -13.96
N GLN A 80 -9.19 -4.41 -12.92
CA GLN A 80 -9.70 -5.73 -12.52
C GLN A 80 -10.58 -6.42 -13.58
N ASN A 81 -11.17 -5.65 -14.49
CA ASN A 81 -12.04 -6.14 -15.55
C ASN A 81 -11.31 -6.42 -16.88
N GLU A 82 -9.99 -6.23 -16.92
CA GLU A 82 -9.19 -6.46 -18.13
C GLU A 82 -9.09 -7.95 -18.48
N LEU A 83 -9.14 -8.25 -19.78
CA LEU A 83 -9.08 -9.62 -20.30
C LEU A 83 -7.65 -9.96 -20.71
N LEU A 84 -7.01 -10.85 -19.96
CA LEU A 84 -5.75 -11.49 -20.32
C LEU A 84 -5.99 -12.63 -21.31
N ILE A 85 -5.30 -12.60 -22.44
CA ILE A 85 -5.31 -13.70 -23.42
C ILE A 85 -4.14 -14.64 -23.14
N VAL A 86 -4.45 -15.83 -22.60
CA VAL A 86 -3.45 -16.88 -22.32
C VAL A 86 -3.53 -17.97 -23.38
N LYS A 87 -2.44 -18.16 -24.12
CA LYS A 87 -2.32 -19.24 -25.10
C LYS A 87 -2.00 -20.56 -24.38
N CYS A 88 -2.80 -21.60 -24.63
CA CYS A 88 -2.59 -22.91 -24.05
C CYS A 88 -1.32 -23.58 -24.62
N ASN A 89 -0.42 -24.04 -23.75
CA ASN A 89 0.82 -24.71 -24.15
C ASN A 89 0.59 -26.10 -24.76
N SER A 90 -0.55 -26.75 -24.49
CA SER A 90 -0.86 -28.07 -25.05
C SER A 90 -1.56 -28.00 -26.41
N CYS A 91 -2.65 -27.22 -26.53
CA CYS A 91 -3.48 -27.20 -27.74
C CYS A 91 -3.44 -25.87 -28.52
N GLY A 92 -2.66 -24.89 -28.05
CA GLY A 92 -2.49 -23.58 -28.70
C GLY A 92 -3.70 -22.66 -28.64
N THR A 93 -4.78 -23.06 -27.96
CA THR A 93 -6.02 -22.26 -27.90
C THR A 93 -5.83 -21.04 -27.00
N ASN A 94 -6.31 -19.90 -27.47
CA ASN A 94 -6.36 -18.67 -26.68
C ASN A 94 -7.53 -18.74 -25.70
N ASN A 95 -7.23 -18.60 -24.41
CA ASN A 95 -8.22 -18.56 -23.34
C ASN A 95 -8.24 -17.14 -22.81
N ARG A 96 -9.45 -16.58 -22.63
CA ARG A 96 -9.63 -15.23 -22.10
C ARG A 96 -9.88 -15.36 -20.60
N ILE A 97 -8.94 -14.89 -19.80
CA ILE A 97 -8.98 -14.93 -18.35
C ILE A 97 -9.10 -13.49 -17.87
N ARG A 98 -9.98 -13.21 -16.90
CA ARG A 98 -10.02 -11.87 -16.29
C ARG A 98 -8.77 -11.69 -15.42
N GLU A 99 -8.13 -10.54 -15.47
CA GLU A 99 -6.84 -10.33 -14.79
C GLU A 99 -6.89 -10.62 -13.29
N PHE A 100 -8.01 -10.30 -12.62
CA PHE A 100 -8.23 -10.60 -11.20
C PHE A 100 -8.01 -12.07 -10.84
N PHE A 101 -8.19 -12.97 -11.80
CA PHE A 101 -8.04 -14.40 -11.62
C PHE A 101 -6.60 -14.90 -11.79
N LYS A 102 -5.59 -14.06 -12.04
CA LYS A 102 -4.20 -14.51 -12.30
C LYS A 102 -3.58 -15.47 -11.26
N ASN A 103 -4.14 -15.52 -10.04
CA ASN A 103 -3.67 -16.38 -8.94
C ASN A 103 -4.54 -17.64 -8.69
N ILE A 104 -5.45 -17.98 -9.62
CA ILE A 104 -6.28 -19.19 -9.53
C ILE A 104 -5.87 -20.16 -10.64
N SER A 105 -5.92 -21.47 -10.38
CA SER A 105 -5.62 -22.50 -11.38
C SER A 105 -6.72 -22.57 -12.44
N PHE A 106 -6.47 -22.08 -13.66
CA PHE A 106 -7.37 -22.22 -14.80
C PHE A 106 -7.05 -23.43 -15.65
N LYS A 107 -8.08 -24.08 -16.18
CA LYS A 107 -7.96 -25.12 -17.20
C LYS A 107 -8.30 -24.56 -18.57
N CYS A 108 -7.64 -25.09 -19.60
CA CYS A 108 -7.94 -24.74 -20.97
C CYS A 108 -9.36 -25.21 -21.31
N GLY A 109 -10.21 -24.30 -21.80
CA GLY A 109 -11.59 -24.63 -22.17
C GLY A 109 -11.68 -25.65 -23.31
N ARG A 110 -10.60 -25.85 -24.08
CA ARG A 110 -10.56 -26.82 -25.19
C ARG A 110 -10.02 -28.19 -24.81
N CYS A 111 -8.90 -28.25 -24.08
CA CYS A 111 -8.20 -29.53 -23.80
C CYS A 111 -8.13 -29.88 -22.31
N GLY A 112 -8.64 -29.02 -21.42
CA GLY A 112 -8.71 -29.28 -19.98
C GLY A 112 -7.38 -29.19 -19.22
N VAL A 113 -6.23 -29.02 -19.90
CA VAL A 113 -4.94 -28.89 -19.24
C VAL A 113 -4.84 -27.56 -18.47
N PRO A 114 -4.10 -27.50 -17.36
CA PRO A 114 -3.83 -26.24 -16.67
C PRO A 114 -3.17 -25.20 -17.59
N LEU A 115 -3.68 -23.96 -17.58
CA LEU A 115 -3.15 -22.82 -18.35
C LEU A 115 -2.03 -22.09 -17.62
N TYR A 116 -1.97 -22.22 -16.29
CA TYR A 116 -0.94 -21.66 -15.43
C TYR A 116 -0.57 -22.74 -14.43
N VAL A 117 0.70 -23.16 -14.42
CA VAL A 117 1.29 -23.80 -13.24
C VAL A 117 1.88 -22.63 -12.49
N TYR A 118 1.39 -22.38 -11.27
CA TYR A 118 2.01 -21.45 -10.34
C TYR A 118 3.49 -21.84 -10.23
N GLN A 119 4.36 -21.12 -10.94
CA GLN A 119 5.63 -20.79 -10.34
C GLN A 119 5.22 -19.89 -9.20
N SER A 120 5.24 -20.46 -7.99
CA SER A 120 5.36 -19.69 -6.77
C SER A 120 6.28 -18.52 -7.05
N PRO A 121 5.97 -17.29 -6.60
CA PRO A 121 6.87 -16.16 -6.73
C PRO A 121 8.22 -16.62 -6.18
N ASP A 122 9.08 -16.96 -7.12
CA ASP A 122 10.25 -17.73 -6.86
C ASP A 122 11.30 -16.64 -6.68
N ARG A 123 11.83 -16.54 -5.46
CA ARG A 123 13.25 -16.22 -5.23
C ARG A 123 13.69 -14.76 -5.42
N GLU A 124 13.07 -13.82 -4.71
CA GLU A 124 13.86 -12.66 -4.21
C GLU A 124 14.36 -12.89 -2.77
N ASP A 125 13.63 -13.63 -1.92
CA ASP A 125 14.08 -13.93 -0.54
C ASP A 125 15.14 -15.05 -0.40
N ARG A 126 15.52 -15.72 -1.50
CA ARG A 126 16.49 -16.84 -1.45
C ARG A 126 17.95 -16.38 -1.64
N TRP A 127 18.19 -15.11 -1.93
CA TRP A 127 19.55 -14.56 -2.00
C TRP A 127 20.06 -14.14 -0.61
N GLU A 128 19.20 -13.60 0.25
CA GLU A 128 19.58 -13.12 1.60
C GLU A 128 19.76 -14.23 2.63
N GLN A 129 19.23 -15.44 2.39
CA GLN A 129 19.31 -16.57 3.31
C GLN A 129 20.46 -17.54 3.00
N ARG A 130 21.35 -17.20 2.05
CA ARG A 130 22.54 -18.01 1.76
C ARG A 130 23.66 -17.68 2.74
N THR A 131 23.87 -18.57 3.70
CA THR A 131 25.03 -18.51 4.59
C THR A 131 26.28 -18.92 3.83
N HIS A 132 27.23 -17.99 3.70
CA HIS A 132 28.55 -18.27 3.13
C HIS A 132 29.34 -19.21 4.05
N CYS A 133 30.34 -19.91 3.50
CA CYS A 133 31.26 -20.71 4.31
C CYS A 133 31.92 -19.84 5.39
N GLY A 134 32.22 -20.42 6.56
CA GLY A 134 32.95 -19.70 7.61
C GLY A 134 34.43 -19.44 7.29
N ASP A 135 34.93 -20.01 6.19
CA ASP A 135 36.28 -19.83 5.68
C ASP A 135 36.26 -18.71 4.63
N ASP A 136 36.86 -17.56 4.93
CA ASP A 136 36.84 -16.37 4.06
C ASP A 136 37.56 -16.58 2.71
N GLU A 137 38.37 -17.64 2.57
CA GLU A 137 39.00 -18.03 1.30
C GLU A 137 38.12 -18.96 0.45
N CYS A 138 37.00 -19.45 0.99
CA CYS A 138 36.13 -20.42 0.34
C CYS A 138 34.95 -19.76 -0.39
N ILE A 139 34.77 -20.07 -1.68
CA ILE A 139 33.68 -19.52 -2.52
C ILE A 139 32.32 -20.24 -2.35
N GLY A 140 32.24 -21.22 -1.46
CA GLY A 140 31.06 -22.06 -1.29
C GLY A 140 30.01 -21.52 -0.32
N THR A 141 28.80 -22.08 -0.39
CA THR A 141 27.67 -21.77 0.50
C THR A 141 27.29 -23.00 1.32
N LEU A 142 26.76 -22.81 2.53
CA LEU A 142 26.27 -23.93 3.34
C LEU A 142 24.96 -24.51 2.78
N GLY A 143 24.91 -25.83 2.68
CA GLY A 143 23.70 -26.59 2.40
C GLY A 143 22.77 -26.70 3.61
N SER A 144 21.62 -27.33 3.42
CA SER A 144 20.66 -27.62 4.50
C SER A 144 21.20 -28.54 5.60
N ASP A 145 22.31 -29.23 5.32
CA ASP A 145 23.06 -30.09 6.24
C ASP A 145 24.12 -29.32 7.06
N SER A 146 24.13 -27.99 6.98
CA SER A 146 25.11 -27.10 7.62
C SER A 146 26.56 -27.36 7.17
N ARG A 147 26.77 -27.98 6.01
CA ARG A 147 28.09 -28.19 5.39
C ARG A 147 28.23 -27.40 4.10
N CYS A 148 29.44 -26.94 3.81
CA CYS A 148 29.73 -26.18 2.60
C CYS A 148 29.64 -27.07 1.36
N ASN A 149 28.92 -26.60 0.33
CA ASN A 149 28.78 -27.30 -0.95
C ASN A 149 30.06 -27.35 -1.81
N TYR A 150 31.09 -26.58 -1.46
CA TYR A 150 32.36 -26.52 -2.20
C TYR A 150 33.46 -27.30 -1.47
N CYS A 151 33.70 -27.00 -0.19
CA CYS A 151 34.79 -27.62 0.58
C CYS A 151 34.33 -28.74 1.55
N GLY A 152 33.03 -28.90 1.78
CA GLY A 152 32.48 -29.94 2.67
C GLY A 152 32.58 -29.67 4.18
N LYS A 153 33.28 -28.60 4.61
CA LYS A 153 33.43 -28.19 6.02
C LYS A 153 32.12 -27.69 6.62
N ALA A 154 31.90 -27.92 7.91
CA ALA A 154 30.85 -27.25 8.67
C ALA A 154 31.19 -25.75 8.88
N PHE A 155 30.18 -24.92 9.19
CA PHE A 155 30.41 -23.48 9.42
C PHE A 155 31.47 -23.18 10.48
N GLU A 156 31.44 -23.91 11.60
CA GLU A 156 32.37 -23.74 12.72
C GLU A 156 33.79 -24.20 12.38
N GLU A 157 33.94 -25.25 11.55
CA GLU A 157 35.24 -25.74 11.07
C GLU A 157 35.91 -24.77 10.08
N GLY A 158 35.12 -23.92 9.42
CA GLY A 158 35.59 -22.91 8.49
C GLY A 158 36.14 -21.66 9.16
N LYS A 159 35.66 -21.32 10.37
CA LYS A 159 36.19 -20.22 11.16
C LYS A 159 37.61 -20.55 11.59
N LYS A 160 38.60 -19.99 10.89
CA LYS A 160 39.96 -19.88 11.42
C LYS A 160 39.87 -18.98 12.66
N GLU A 161 40.39 -19.44 13.80
CA GLU A 161 40.68 -18.54 14.93
C GLU A 161 41.65 -17.43 14.50
#